data_AF-A0A226E6K9-F1
#
_entry.id   AF-A0A226E6K9-F1
#
_cell.length_a   1.000
_cell.length_b   1.000
_cell.length_c   1.000
_cell.angle_alpha   90.00
_cell.angle_beta   90.00
_cell.angle_gamma   90.00
#
_symmetry.space_group_name_H-M   'P 1'
#
loop_
_entity.id
_entity.type
_entity.pdbx_description
1 polymer ?
#
loop_
_entity_poly.entity_id
_entity_poly.type
_entity_poly.pdbx_seq_one_letter_code
_entity_poly.pdbx_strand_id
1 'polypeptide(L)'
;MTERLKRIGGQVNVTVHDQSTESQMIHVKIAMSGAVISVKYGLTGPREESRLIHHAKGVAGRKAWMNVKELIAAGFPVPEFTIAEKEDILTNGHLPTHHHEFVHDPDEIPFFADDPLNVRIIKKSKSQRSRNNSSTSR
;
A
#
# COMPACT_ATOMS: atom_id res chain seq x y z
N MET A 1 22.45 4.93 -12.07
CA MET A 1 21.96 4.26 -13.29
C MET A 1 21.01 5.23 -14.00
N THR A 2 21.26 5.58 -15.27
CA THR A 2 20.64 6.72 -15.97
C THR A 2 19.17 6.51 -16.31
N GLU A 3 18.24 7.26 -15.69
CA GLU A 3 16.88 7.41 -16.20
C GLU A 3 16.94 8.06 -17.58
N ARG A 4 16.47 7.35 -18.62
CA ARG A 4 16.35 7.92 -19.96
C ARG A 4 14.89 8.26 -20.22
N LEU A 5 14.57 9.55 -20.09
CA LEU A 5 13.29 10.11 -20.49
C LEU A 5 13.28 10.28 -22.01
N LYS A 6 12.41 9.55 -22.71
CA LYS A 6 12.18 9.73 -24.15
C LYS A 6 10.74 10.16 -24.36
N ARG A 7 10.53 11.32 -24.96
CA ARG A 7 9.21 11.80 -25.38
C ARG A 7 8.92 11.30 -26.78
N ILE A 8 7.78 10.65 -26.97
CA ILE A 8 7.30 10.23 -28.30
C ILE A 8 6.22 11.23 -28.72
N GLY A 9 6.48 11.98 -29.81
CA GLY A 9 5.50 12.89 -30.43
C GLY A 9 4.99 14.05 -29.55
N GLY A 10 5.68 14.38 -28.45
CA GLY A 10 5.28 15.47 -27.54
C GLY A 10 4.09 15.16 -26.61
N GLN A 11 3.38 14.05 -26.83
CA GLN A 11 2.16 13.68 -26.10
C GLN A 11 2.35 12.52 -25.11
N VAL A 12 3.43 11.75 -25.25
CA VAL A 12 3.70 10.55 -24.45
C VAL A 12 5.08 10.64 -23.83
N ASN A 13 5.15 10.44 -22.51
CA ASN A 13 6.42 10.33 -21.78
C ASN A 13 6.77 8.85 -21.58
N VAL A 14 7.97 8.43 -21.99
CA VAL A 14 8.49 7.09 -21.75
C VAL A 14 9.69 7.17 -20.81
N THR A 15 9.65 6.41 -19.74
CA THR A 15 10.76 6.24 -18.79
C THR A 15 11.15 4.77 -18.74
N VAL A 16 12.43 4.50 -18.95
CA VAL A 16 12.99 3.14 -18.85
C VAL A 16 13.89 3.08 -17.61
N HIS A 17 13.63 2.11 -16.76
CA HIS A 17 14.41 1.81 -15.57
C HIS A 17 14.97 0.39 -15.66
N ASP A 18 16.30 0.29 -15.60
CA ASP A 18 17.04 -0.97 -15.62
C ASP A 18 17.51 -1.26 -14.19
N GLN A 19 16.94 -2.29 -13.54
CA GLN A 19 17.35 -2.71 -12.19
C GLN A 19 18.47 -3.74 -12.26
N SER A 20 19.60 -3.35 -12.86
CA SER A 20 20.71 -4.23 -13.16
C SER A 20 21.66 -4.47 -11.97
N THR A 21 21.19 -5.05 -10.87
CA THR A 21 22.12 -5.45 -9.79
C THR A 21 21.98 -6.89 -9.32
N GLU A 22 20.79 -7.49 -9.36
CA GLU A 22 20.61 -8.91 -8.95
C GLU A 22 19.54 -9.68 -9.73
N SER A 23 18.60 -9.00 -10.38
CA SER A 23 17.55 -9.61 -11.18
C SER A 23 17.48 -8.85 -12.49
N GLN A 24 17.69 -9.54 -13.62
CA GLN A 24 17.66 -8.98 -14.99
C GLN A 24 16.24 -8.47 -15.34
N MET A 25 15.81 -7.41 -14.67
CA MET A 25 14.45 -6.91 -14.69
C MET A 25 14.45 -5.51 -15.30
N ILE A 26 13.75 -5.38 -16.42
CA ILE A 26 13.61 -4.11 -17.13
C ILE A 26 12.20 -3.59 -16.88
N HIS A 27 12.09 -2.36 -16.41
CA HIS A 27 10.82 -1.69 -16.17
C HIS A 27 10.66 -0.53 -17.16
N VAL A 28 9.60 -0.57 -17.96
CA VAL A 28 9.24 0.48 -18.91
C VAL A 28 7.92 1.10 -18.45
N LYS A 29 7.92 2.41 -18.23
CA LYS A 29 6.74 3.20 -17.88
C LYS A 29 6.40 4.15 -19.02
N ILE A 30 5.17 4.07 -19.49
CA ILE A 30 4.63 4.92 -20.56
C ILE A 30 3.48 5.73 -19.95
N ALA A 31 3.61 7.05 -19.90
CA ALA A 31 2.59 7.95 -19.39
C ALA A 31 1.98 8.75 -20.54
N MET A 32 0.65 8.73 -20.59
CA MET A 32 -0.20 9.48 -21.53
C MET A 32 -1.14 10.38 -20.73
N SER A 33 -1.87 11.27 -21.41
CA SER A 33 -2.94 12.06 -20.78
C SER A 33 -4.05 11.13 -20.25
N GLY A 34 -4.08 10.90 -18.94
CA GLY A 34 -5.10 10.10 -18.26
C GLY A 34 -4.78 8.61 -18.10
N ALA A 35 -3.62 8.14 -18.56
CA ALA A 35 -3.25 6.73 -18.42
C ALA A 35 -1.75 6.54 -18.18
N VAL A 36 -1.41 5.51 -17.42
CA VAL A 36 -0.03 5.08 -17.20
C VAL A 36 0.03 3.58 -17.43
N ILE A 37 0.88 3.16 -18.37
CA ILE A 37 1.15 1.77 -18.69
C ILE A 37 2.52 1.42 -18.12
N SER A 38 2.61 0.31 -17.38
CA SER A 38 3.83 -0.19 -16.78
C SER A 38 4.10 -1.60 -17.28
N VAL A 39 5.19 -1.78 -18.03
CA VAL A 39 5.64 -3.07 -18.56
C VAL A 39 6.90 -3.50 -17.83
N LYS A 40 6.90 -4.73 -17.32
CA LYS A 40 8.02 -5.31 -16.61
C LYS A 40 8.45 -6.60 -17.29
N TYR A 41 9.71 -6.64 -17.72
CA TYR A 41 10.34 -7.83 -18.29
C TYR A 41 11.16 -8.54 -17.22
N GLY A 42 11.25 -9.87 -17.29
CA GLY A 42 12.06 -10.67 -16.36
C GLY A 42 11.33 -11.18 -15.11
N LEU A 43 10.00 -10.98 -15.00
CA LEU A 43 9.15 -11.58 -13.96
C LEU A 43 8.11 -12.54 -14.57
N THR A 44 7.68 -13.52 -13.77
CA THR A 44 6.50 -14.33 -14.08
C THR A 44 5.24 -13.57 -13.70
N GLY A 45 4.15 -13.77 -14.45
CA GLY A 45 2.84 -13.15 -14.19
C GLY A 45 2.39 -13.27 -12.72
N PRO A 46 2.36 -14.50 -12.13
CA PRO A 46 1.95 -14.69 -10.75
C PRO A 46 2.80 -13.92 -9.73
N ARG A 47 4.11 -13.80 -9.96
CA ARG A 47 5.00 -13.06 -9.05
C ARG A 47 4.73 -11.57 -9.07
N GLU A 48 4.48 -11.00 -10.24
CA GLU A 48 4.14 -9.58 -10.36
C GLU A 48 2.74 -9.30 -9.79
N GLU A 49 1.79 -10.21 -9.99
CA GLU A 49 0.45 -10.13 -9.40
C GLU A 49 0.51 -10.12 -7.86
N SER A 50 1.18 -11.09 -7.23
CA SER A 50 1.34 -11.09 -5.77
C SER A 50 2.01 -9.82 -5.25
N ARG A 51 3.00 -9.28 -5.99
CA ARG A 51 3.67 -8.03 -5.62
C ARG A 51 2.72 -6.83 -5.70
N LEU A 52 1.88 -6.77 -6.74
CA LEU A 52 0.88 -5.72 -6.90
C LEU A 52 -0.17 -5.77 -5.80
N ILE A 53 -0.69 -6.96 -5.48
CA ILE A 53 -1.66 -7.15 -4.40
C ILE A 53 -1.04 -6.76 -3.06
N HIS A 54 0.18 -7.20 -2.75
CA HIS A 54 0.88 -6.79 -1.53
C HIS A 54 1.04 -5.26 -1.44
N HIS A 55 1.41 -4.62 -2.55
CA HIS A 55 1.52 -3.16 -2.60
C HIS A 55 0.16 -2.48 -2.36
N ALA A 56 -0.90 -2.96 -3.03
CA ALA A 56 -2.26 -2.46 -2.87
C ALA A 56 -2.73 -2.60 -1.41
N LYS A 57 -2.53 -3.77 -0.79
CA LYS A 57 -2.82 -4.03 0.63
C LYS A 57 -2.17 -2.97 1.53
N GLY A 58 -0.89 -2.67 1.31
CA GLY A 58 -0.17 -1.64 2.08
C GLY A 58 -0.65 -0.20 1.80
N VAL A 59 -1.13 0.09 0.59
CA VAL A 59 -1.73 1.39 0.25
C VAL A 59 -3.10 1.55 0.92
N ALA A 60 -3.96 0.53 0.83
CA ALA A 60 -5.29 0.53 1.46
C ALA A 60 -5.18 0.73 2.97
N GLY A 61 -4.28 -0.01 3.64
CA GLY A 61 -4.05 0.14 5.08
C GLY A 61 -3.63 1.56 5.47
N ARG A 62 -2.73 2.20 4.71
CA ARG A 62 -2.32 3.59 4.97
C ARG A 62 -3.46 4.58 4.75
N LYS A 63 -4.21 4.45 3.66
CA LYS A 63 -5.36 5.31 3.37
C LYS A 63 -6.45 5.16 4.44
N ALA A 64 -6.71 3.95 4.92
CA ALA A 64 -7.67 3.71 6.00
C ALA A 64 -7.28 4.45 7.28
N TRP A 65 -6.00 4.41 7.66
CA TRP A 65 -5.48 5.20 8.79
C TRP A 65 -5.61 6.71 8.58
N MET A 66 -5.32 7.20 7.36
CA MET A 66 -5.51 8.60 7.02
C MET A 66 -6.97 9.03 7.14
N ASN A 67 -7.90 8.23 6.63
CA ASN A 67 -9.34 8.49 6.73
C ASN A 67 -9.79 8.55 8.19
N VAL A 68 -9.34 7.62 9.05
CA VAL A 68 -9.65 7.66 10.48
C VAL A 68 -9.11 8.92 11.14
N LYS A 69 -7.86 9.31 10.83
CA LYS A 69 -7.28 10.55 11.36
C LYS A 69 -8.09 11.77 10.93
N GLU A 70 -8.52 11.81 9.68
CA GLU A 70 -9.34 12.90 9.14
C GLU A 70 -10.73 12.95 9.80
N LEU A 71 -11.38 11.81 10.00
CA LEU A 71 -12.66 11.71 10.71
C LEU A 71 -12.55 12.22 12.16
N ILE A 72 -11.48 11.83 12.87
CA ILE A 72 -11.21 12.31 14.23
C ILE A 72 -10.96 13.83 14.22
N ALA A 73 -10.16 14.33 13.27
CA ALA A 73 -9.84 15.75 13.16
C ALA A 73 -11.07 16.61 12.83
N ALA A 74 -12.00 16.08 12.03
CA ALA A 74 -13.27 16.72 11.71
C ALA A 74 -14.33 16.60 12.82
N GLY A 75 -14.02 15.91 13.93
CA GLY A 75 -14.93 15.76 15.06
C GLY A 75 -16.05 14.75 14.85
N PHE A 76 -15.95 13.89 13.82
CA PHE A 76 -16.92 12.82 13.63
C PHE A 76 -16.80 11.74 14.73
N PRO A 77 -17.91 11.11 15.13
CA PRO A 77 -17.88 10.06 16.13
C PRO A 77 -17.20 8.80 15.56
N VAL A 78 -16.04 8.45 16.12
CA VAL A 78 -15.33 7.20 15.86
C VAL A 78 -15.30 6.37 17.15
N PRO A 79 -16.31 5.52 17.42
CA PRO A 79 -16.48 4.83 18.71
C PRO A 79 -15.46 3.72 18.97
N GLU A 80 -14.76 3.25 17.94
CA GLU A 80 -13.79 2.15 18.04
C GLU A 80 -12.54 2.54 18.85
N PHE A 81 -12.28 3.85 19.00
CA PHE A 81 -11.11 4.38 19.68
C PHE A 81 -11.48 5.17 20.94
N THR A 82 -10.72 4.96 22.01
CA THR A 82 -10.78 5.77 23.23
C THR A 82 -10.22 7.18 23.00
N ILE A 83 -10.45 8.10 23.93
CA ILE A 83 -9.97 9.49 23.82
C ILE A 83 -8.44 9.53 23.69
N ALA A 84 -7.71 8.79 24.54
CA ALA A 84 -6.25 8.70 24.45
C ALA A 84 -5.77 8.11 23.11
N GLU A 85 -6.44 7.05 22.63
CA GLU A 85 -6.13 6.46 21.33
C GLU A 85 -6.36 7.44 20.16
N LYS A 86 -7.36 8.31 20.25
CA LYS A 86 -7.62 9.36 19.24
C LYS A 86 -6.53 10.42 19.19
N GLU A 87 -6.04 10.87 20.35
CA GLU A 87 -4.93 11.83 20.43
C GLU A 87 -3.63 11.24 19.85
N ASP A 88 -3.36 9.97 20.14
CA ASP A 88 -2.23 9.24 19.55
C ASP A 88 -2.36 9.11 18.03
N ILE A 89 -3.56 8.85 17.50
CA ILE A 89 -3.79 8.80 16.04
C ILE A 89 -3.58 10.17 15.41
N LEU A 90 -4.04 11.26 16.03
CA LEU A 90 -3.82 12.61 15.52
C LEU A 90 -2.32 12.94 15.46
N THR A 91 -1.57 12.52 16.46
CA THR A 91 -0.12 12.77 16.57
C THR A 91 0.70 11.88 15.62
N ASN A 92 0.52 10.56 15.70
CA ASN A 92 1.36 9.56 15.04
C ASN A 92 0.77 9.00 13.73
N GLY A 93 -0.51 9.28 13.45
CA GLY A 93 -1.23 8.78 12.27
C GLY A 93 -1.64 7.32 12.32
N HIS A 94 -1.24 6.56 13.34
CA HIS A 94 -1.57 5.14 13.50
C HIS A 94 -1.38 4.69 14.95
N LEU A 95 -1.91 3.51 15.30
CA LEU A 95 -1.72 2.89 16.61
C LEU A 95 -0.95 1.57 16.51
N PRO A 96 0.19 1.41 17.23
CA PRO A 96 0.94 0.15 17.25
C PRO A 96 0.14 -1.03 17.84
N THR A 97 -0.83 -0.74 18.70
CA THR A 97 -1.71 -1.71 19.36
C THR A 97 -2.80 -2.25 18.45
N HIS A 98 -3.01 -1.64 17.29
CA HIS A 98 -4.02 -2.02 16.32
C HIS A 98 -3.38 -2.50 15.02
N HIS A 99 -4.12 -3.28 14.26
CA HIS A 99 -3.75 -3.71 12.91
C HIS A 99 -4.94 -3.52 11.98
N HIS A 100 -4.66 -3.50 10.68
CA HIS A 100 -5.68 -3.48 9.66
C HIS A 100 -6.00 -4.91 9.23
N GLU A 101 -7.28 -5.21 9.08
CA GLU A 101 -7.81 -6.47 8.56
C GLU A 101 -8.73 -6.15 7.39
N PHE A 102 -8.66 -6.98 6.34
CA PHE A 102 -9.52 -6.82 5.17
C PHE A 102 -10.85 -7.53 5.40
N VAL A 103 -11.95 -6.87 5.05
CA VAL A 103 -13.29 -7.48 5.12
C VAL A 103 -13.45 -8.52 4.01
N HIS A 104 -13.02 -8.16 2.80
CA HIS A 104 -12.90 -9.05 1.64
C HIS A 104 -11.44 -9.34 1.35
N ASP A 105 -11.08 -10.62 1.24
CA ASP A 105 -9.70 -11.02 0.95
C ASP A 105 -9.28 -10.47 -0.43
N PRO A 106 -8.25 -9.61 -0.49
CA PRO A 106 -7.77 -9.08 -1.76
C PRO A 106 -7.13 -10.13 -2.68
N ASP A 107 -6.79 -11.33 -2.17
CA ASP A 107 -6.31 -12.43 -3.02
C ASP A 107 -7.47 -13.10 -3.78
N GLU A 108 -8.70 -13.08 -3.23
CA GLU A 108 -9.91 -13.58 -3.88
C GLU A 108 -10.60 -12.52 -4.74
N ILE A 109 -10.63 -11.27 -4.25
CA ILE A 109 -11.26 -10.13 -4.94
C ILE A 109 -10.26 -8.96 -5.06
N PRO A 110 -9.35 -9.01 -6.06
CA PRO A 110 -8.30 -8.01 -6.23
C PRO A 110 -8.81 -6.58 -6.47
N PHE A 111 -10.06 -6.43 -6.93
CA PHE A 111 -10.67 -5.11 -7.17
C PHE A 111 -10.78 -4.26 -5.89
N PHE A 112 -10.87 -4.88 -4.71
CA PHE A 112 -10.93 -4.18 -3.42
C PHE A 112 -9.57 -4.07 -2.71
N ALA A 113 -8.47 -4.39 -3.40
CA ALA A 113 -7.15 -4.45 -2.77
C ALA A 113 -6.59 -3.08 -2.35
N ASP A 114 -6.98 -2.00 -3.03
CA ASP A 114 -6.54 -0.64 -2.75
C ASP A 114 -7.62 0.25 -2.12
N ASP A 115 -8.82 -0.31 -1.88
CA ASP A 115 -9.98 0.35 -1.32
C ASP A 115 -9.83 0.52 0.22
N PRO A 116 -9.79 1.76 0.74
CA PRO A 116 -9.72 2.00 2.18
C PRO A 116 -10.97 1.53 2.94
N LEU A 117 -12.13 1.45 2.28
CA LEU A 117 -13.38 1.04 2.90
C LEU A 117 -13.45 -0.47 3.14
N ASN A 118 -12.67 -1.23 2.39
CA ASN A 118 -12.49 -2.67 2.61
C ASN A 118 -11.57 -2.98 3.82
N VAL A 119 -11.04 -1.95 4.48
CA VAL A 119 -10.10 -2.09 5.59
C VAL A 119 -10.75 -1.73 6.91
N ARG A 120 -10.70 -2.66 7.88
CA ARG A 120 -11.12 -2.44 9.26
C ARG A 120 -9.92 -2.42 10.19
N ILE A 121 -9.90 -1.48 11.12
CA ILE A 121 -8.83 -1.38 12.13
C ILE A 121 -9.28 -2.10 13.40
N ILE A 122 -8.51 -3.09 13.85
CA ILE A 122 -8.84 -3.94 15.00
C ILE A 122 -7.68 -4.00 16.01
N LYS A 123 -8.01 -4.01 17.30
CA LYS A 123 -7.06 -4.22 18.40
C LYS A 123 -6.36 -5.57 18.22
N LYS A 124 -5.02 -5.56 18.24
CA LYS A 124 -4.21 -6.79 18.16
C LYS A 124 -4.53 -7.69 19.35
N SER A 125 -4.86 -8.95 19.07
CA SER A 125 -5.00 -9.98 20.11
C SER A 125 -3.65 -10.29 20.78
N LYS A 126 -3.66 -10.86 21.99
CA LYS A 126 -2.43 -11.23 22.73
C LYS A 126 -1.51 -12.14 21.91
N SER A 127 -2.07 -13.05 21.10
CA SER A 127 -1.30 -13.97 20.24
C SER A 127 -0.58 -13.24 19.10
N GLN A 128 -1.24 -12.28 18.45
CA GLN A 128 -0.65 -11.52 17.35
C GLN A 128 0.45 -10.55 17.80
N ARG A 129 0.40 -10.05 19.04
CA ARG A 129 1.47 -9.20 19.60
C ARG A 129 2.80 -9.94 19.75
N SER A 130 2.78 -11.25 20.00
CA SER A 130 3.99 -12.07 20.19
C SER A 130 4.73 -12.35 18.88
N ARG A 131 4.00 -12.63 17.78
CA ARG A 131 4.60 -12.96 16.47
C ARG A 131 5.46 -11.84 15.87
N ASN A 132 5.10 -10.58 16.13
CA ASN A 132 5.88 -9.45 15.61
C ASN A 132 7.20 -9.21 16.34
N ASN A 133 7.36 -9.73 17.57
CA ASN A 133 8.62 -9.58 18.32
C ASN A 133 9.65 -10.67 17.95
N SER A 134 9.22 -11.79 17.37
CA SER A 134 10.13 -12.88 16.96
C SER A 134 10.80 -12.67 15.60
N SER A 135 10.35 -11.71 14.79
CA SER A 135 10.88 -11.46 13.45
C SER A 135 12.02 -10.41 13.39
N THR A 136 12.42 -9.84 14.53
CA THR A 136 13.54 -8.87 14.63
C THR A 136 14.82 -9.48 15.22
N SER A 137 14.84 -10.77 15.52
CA SER A 137 16.02 -11.49 16.01
C SER A 137 16.45 -12.56 15.00
N ARG A 138 17.12 -12.16 13.92
CA ARG A 138 17.96 -13.05 13.09
C ARG A 138 18.94 -12.25 12.25
#